data_AF-A0A4Q2X2F0-F1
#
_entry.id   AF-A0A4Q2X2F0-F1
#
_cell.length_a   1.000
_cell.length_b   1.000
_cell.length_c   1.000
_cell.angle_alpha   90.00
_cell.angle_beta   90.00
_cell.angle_gamma   90.00
#
_symmetry.space_group_name_H-M   'P 1'
#
loop_
_entity.id
_entity.type
_entity.pdbx_description
1 polymer ?
#
loop_
_entity_poly.entity_id
_entity_poly.type
_entity_poly.pdbx_seq_one_letter_code
_entity_poly.pdbx_strand_id
1 'polypeptide(L)'
;MRPLADLTGKVDAAKYPRMTSDIVALMVLEHQCQAHNLLTAASMNYRRAVYLAKAVDPDADPDQEAAGRVADQAAEQIVDWFLFTGEAEQGEDGVEGHEEFQKQFAAAIPRTGEGDSLADFQLNTRLFKNRCSYMIYSEAFAALPDAVKARVIDRLKKIFGSATAEDSHAEIKLPERQRIARILNETGVW
;
A
#
# COMPACT_ATOMS: atom_id res chain seq x y z
N MET A 1 -21.60 26.15 16.15
CA MET A 1 -21.05 25.17 17.13
C MET A 1 -19.74 25.75 17.64
N ARG A 2 -19.56 25.96 18.96
CA ARG A 2 -18.27 26.47 19.48
C ARG A 2 -17.24 25.34 19.39
N PRO A 3 -16.02 25.59 18.87
CA PRO A 3 -14.96 24.58 18.89
C PRO A 3 -14.61 24.25 20.35
N LEU A 4 -14.45 22.95 20.64
CA LEU A 4 -13.92 22.49 21.92
C LEU A 4 -12.42 22.78 21.92
N ALA A 5 -11.99 23.78 22.68
CA ALA A 5 -10.57 24.18 22.73
C ALA A 5 -9.72 23.24 23.59
N ASP A 6 -10.31 22.60 24.61
CA ASP A 6 -9.65 21.59 25.42
C ASP A 6 -10.64 20.56 25.98
N LEU A 7 -10.11 19.42 26.41
CA LEU A 7 -10.84 18.27 26.94
C LEU A 7 -10.72 18.14 28.48
N THR A 8 -10.18 19.16 29.15
CA THR A 8 -9.88 19.14 30.58
C THR A 8 -11.15 18.96 31.39
N GLY A 9 -11.17 17.95 32.27
CA GLY A 9 -12.35 17.63 33.08
C GLY A 9 -13.51 16.98 32.31
N LYS A 10 -13.36 16.73 30.99
CA LYS A 10 -14.29 15.91 30.19
C LYS A 10 -13.81 14.47 30.06
N VAL A 11 -12.50 14.28 30.04
CA VAL A 11 -11.85 12.96 29.94
C VAL A 11 -10.63 12.94 30.85
N ASP A 12 -10.35 11.78 31.44
CA ASP A 12 -9.12 11.56 32.21
C ASP A 12 -7.95 11.35 31.25
N ALA A 13 -7.27 12.45 30.94
CA ALA A 13 -6.25 12.48 29.90
C ALA A 13 -4.99 11.67 30.29
N ALA A 14 -4.77 11.38 31.58
CA ALA A 14 -3.67 10.56 32.06
C ALA A 14 -3.78 9.09 31.60
N LYS A 15 -4.95 8.65 31.13
CA LYS A 15 -5.16 7.32 30.56
C LYS A 15 -4.69 7.17 29.12
N TYR A 16 -4.39 8.28 28.44
CA TYR A 16 -3.96 8.26 27.05
C TYR A 16 -2.44 8.43 26.96
N PRO A 17 -1.74 7.64 26.12
CA PRO A 17 -0.29 7.79 25.94
C PRO A 17 0.12 9.18 25.43
N ARG A 18 -0.77 9.89 24.72
CA ARG A 18 -0.60 11.27 24.29
C ARG A 18 -1.91 12.06 24.40
N MET A 19 -1.76 13.37 24.57
CA MET A 19 -2.86 14.33 24.70
C MET A 19 -3.46 14.75 23.35
N THR A 20 -2.79 14.44 22.25
CA THR A 20 -3.16 14.88 20.89
C THR A 20 -3.20 13.69 19.94
N SER A 21 -4.00 13.83 18.89
CA SER A 21 -3.99 12.94 17.73
C SER A 21 -3.06 13.49 16.65
N ASP A 22 -2.64 12.62 15.73
CA ASP A 22 -1.80 12.98 14.59
C ASP A 22 -2.51 12.58 13.31
N ILE A 23 -2.83 13.55 12.46
CA ILE A 23 -3.58 13.32 11.23
C ILE A 23 -2.80 12.46 10.23
N VAL A 24 -1.48 12.66 10.11
CA VAL A 24 -0.64 11.85 9.23
C VAL A 24 -0.59 10.41 9.74
N ALA A 25 -0.48 10.20 11.05
CA ALA A 25 -0.54 8.86 11.64
C ALA A 25 -1.89 8.18 11.38
N LEU A 26 -3.00 8.92 11.44
CA LEU A 26 -4.32 8.39 11.13
C LEU A 26 -4.47 8.02 9.65
N MET A 27 -3.97 8.84 8.73
CA MET A 27 -3.99 8.54 7.30
C MET A 27 -3.15 7.30 6.97
N VAL A 28 -1.96 7.20 7.59
CA VAL A 28 -1.09 6.02 7.44
C VAL A 28 -1.80 4.78 7.99
N LEU A 29 -2.43 4.87 9.17
CA LEU A 29 -3.19 3.77 9.77
C LEU A 29 -4.37 3.34 8.89
N GLU A 30 -5.12 4.30 8.32
CA GLU A 30 -6.23 4.01 7.42
C GLU A 30 -5.74 3.25 6.17
N HIS A 31 -4.63 3.72 5.57
CA HIS A 31 -3.99 3.01 4.46
C HIS A 31 -3.60 1.57 4.83
N GLN A 32 -3.01 1.36 6.00
CA GLN A 32 -2.63 0.02 6.51
C GLN A 32 -3.84 -0.89 6.66
N CYS A 33 -4.89 -0.41 7.32
CA CYS A 33 -6.11 -1.17 7.56
C CYS A 33 -6.75 -1.63 6.25
N GLN A 34 -6.88 -0.72 5.28
CA GLN A 34 -7.45 -1.06 3.97
C GLN A 34 -6.56 -2.02 3.19
N ALA A 35 -5.24 -1.81 3.19
CA ALA A 35 -4.29 -2.74 2.57
C ALA A 35 -4.40 -4.15 3.18
N HIS A 36 -4.42 -4.28 4.51
CA HIS A 36 -4.56 -5.57 5.17
C HIS A 36 -5.89 -6.27 4.84
N ASN A 37 -7.00 -5.52 4.81
CA ASN A 37 -8.30 -6.06 4.43
C ASN A 37 -8.28 -6.58 2.99
N LEU A 38 -7.71 -5.80 2.06
CA LEU A 38 -7.58 -6.16 0.66
C LEU A 38 -6.71 -7.42 0.47
N LEU A 39 -5.53 -7.47 1.08
CA LEU A 39 -4.60 -8.61 1.00
C LEU A 39 -5.21 -9.89 1.60
N THR A 40 -5.95 -9.74 2.69
CA THR A 40 -6.67 -10.86 3.34
C THR A 40 -7.79 -11.36 2.43
N ALA A 41 -8.60 -10.47 1.87
CA ALA A 41 -9.68 -10.82 0.95
C ALA A 41 -9.13 -11.52 -0.30
N ALA A 42 -8.08 -10.99 -0.92
CA ALA A 42 -7.39 -11.60 -2.05
C ALA A 42 -6.94 -13.03 -1.73
N SER A 43 -6.28 -13.22 -0.58
CA SER A 43 -5.81 -14.54 -0.14
C SER A 43 -6.94 -15.53 0.06
N MET A 44 -8.01 -15.13 0.75
CA MET A 44 -9.14 -16.02 1.06
C MET A 44 -9.95 -16.36 -0.18
N ASN A 45 -10.21 -15.38 -1.05
CA ASN A 45 -10.94 -15.59 -2.29
C ASN A 45 -10.19 -16.52 -3.23
N TYR A 46 -8.88 -16.35 -3.39
CA TYR A 46 -8.06 -17.25 -4.19
C TYR A 46 -8.06 -18.68 -3.64
N ARG A 47 -7.78 -18.86 -2.34
CA ARG A 47 -7.78 -20.19 -1.69
C ARG A 47 -9.13 -20.88 -1.81
N ARG A 48 -10.22 -20.13 -1.68
CA ARG A 48 -11.59 -20.64 -1.89
C ARG A 48 -11.80 -21.09 -3.34
N ALA A 49 -11.37 -20.30 -4.32
CA ALA A 49 -11.48 -20.67 -5.73
C ALA A 49 -10.68 -21.94 -6.05
N VAL A 50 -9.46 -22.06 -5.52
CA VAL A 50 -8.62 -23.27 -5.62
C VAL A 50 -9.35 -24.48 -5.02
N TYR A 51 -9.91 -24.34 -3.81
CA TYR A 51 -10.63 -25.41 -3.15
C TYR A 51 -11.84 -25.89 -3.95
N LEU A 52 -12.65 -24.95 -4.46
CA LEU A 52 -13.84 -25.28 -5.25
C LEU A 52 -13.49 -25.93 -6.59
N ALA A 53 -12.45 -25.46 -7.27
CA ALA A 53 -11.97 -26.07 -8.51
C ALA A 53 -11.57 -27.54 -8.28
N LYS A 54 -10.76 -27.80 -7.24
CA LYS A 54 -10.33 -29.15 -6.88
C LYS A 54 -11.45 -30.07 -6.40
N ALA A 55 -12.54 -29.51 -5.88
CA ALA A 55 -13.72 -30.29 -5.51
C ALA A 55 -14.51 -30.77 -6.74
N VAL A 56 -14.40 -30.07 -7.87
CA VAL A 56 -15.04 -30.44 -9.15
C VAL A 56 -14.13 -31.39 -9.93
N ASP A 57 -12.85 -31.04 -10.07
CA ASP A 57 -11.83 -31.85 -10.72
C ASP A 57 -10.55 -31.85 -9.86
N PRO A 58 -10.23 -32.96 -9.16
CA PRO A 58 -9.04 -33.06 -8.32
C PRO A 58 -7.72 -32.87 -9.05
N ASP A 59 -7.66 -33.16 -10.35
CA ASP A 59 -6.45 -33.11 -11.17
C ASP A 59 -6.28 -31.79 -11.94
N ALA A 60 -7.30 -30.92 -11.91
CA ALA A 60 -7.24 -29.61 -12.54
C ALA A 60 -6.15 -28.73 -11.91
N ASP A 61 -5.46 -27.94 -12.74
CA ASP A 61 -4.66 -26.81 -12.29
C ASP A 61 -5.60 -25.61 -12.06
N PRO A 62 -5.92 -25.26 -10.80
CA PRO A 62 -6.93 -24.24 -10.53
C PRO A 62 -6.49 -22.85 -11.00
N ASP A 63 -5.18 -22.63 -11.13
CA ASP A 63 -4.62 -21.36 -11.56
C ASP A 63 -4.81 -21.09 -13.06
N GLN A 64 -5.05 -22.13 -13.87
CA GLN A 64 -5.38 -21.99 -15.29
C GLN A 64 -6.88 -21.76 -15.53
N GLU A 65 -7.69 -21.78 -14.48
CA GLU A 65 -9.15 -21.70 -14.58
C GLU A 65 -9.74 -20.56 -13.72
N ALA A 66 -10.70 -20.88 -12.86
CA ALA A 66 -11.41 -19.89 -12.06
C ALA A 66 -10.51 -19.22 -11.01
N ALA A 67 -9.57 -19.95 -10.41
CA ALA A 67 -8.68 -19.34 -9.41
C ALA A 67 -7.68 -18.38 -10.06
N GLY A 68 -7.21 -18.67 -11.28
CA GLY A 68 -6.40 -17.75 -12.07
C GLY A 68 -7.07 -16.40 -12.28
N ARG A 69 -8.34 -16.39 -12.73
CA ARG A 69 -9.11 -15.15 -12.91
C ARG A 69 -9.28 -14.37 -11.60
N VAL A 70 -9.49 -15.08 -10.48
CA VAL A 70 -9.55 -14.45 -9.15
C VAL A 70 -8.19 -13.85 -8.78
N ALA A 71 -7.09 -14.52 -9.09
CA ALA A 71 -5.74 -14.00 -8.86
C ALA A 71 -5.44 -12.76 -9.70
N ASP A 72 -5.85 -12.74 -10.98
CA ASP A 72 -5.67 -11.60 -11.86
C ASP A 72 -6.43 -10.37 -11.36
N GLN A 73 -7.70 -10.55 -10.97
CA GLN A 73 -8.53 -9.46 -10.43
C GLN A 73 -7.98 -8.95 -9.10
N ALA A 74 -7.58 -9.86 -8.20
CA ALA A 74 -6.97 -9.48 -6.93
C ALA A 74 -5.67 -8.70 -7.14
N ALA A 75 -4.83 -9.13 -8.09
CA ALA A 75 -3.59 -8.46 -8.41
C ALA A 75 -3.81 -7.04 -8.95
N GLU A 76 -4.80 -6.86 -9.82
CA GLU A 76 -5.19 -5.53 -10.32
C GLU A 76 -5.62 -4.59 -9.18
N GLN A 77 -6.52 -5.04 -8.30
CA GLN A 77 -6.97 -4.26 -7.14
C GLN A 77 -5.83 -3.91 -6.18
N ILE A 78 -4.93 -4.85 -5.92
CA ILE A 78 -3.75 -4.62 -5.06
C ILE A 78 -2.81 -3.60 -5.71
N VAL A 79 -2.58 -3.69 -7.03
CA VAL A 79 -1.73 -2.74 -7.75
C VAL A 79 -2.33 -1.34 -7.69
N ASP A 80 -3.60 -1.17 -8.01
CA ASP A 80 -4.27 0.14 -7.93
C ASP A 80 -4.15 0.75 -6.52
N TRP A 81 -4.42 -0.06 -5.50
CA TRP A 81 -4.27 0.38 -4.10
C TRP A 81 -2.82 0.74 -3.76
N PHE A 82 -1.85 -0.07 -4.19
CA PHE A 82 -0.44 0.16 -3.91
C PHE A 82 0.11 1.37 -4.65
N LEU A 83 -0.44 1.72 -5.81
CA LEU A 83 -0.07 2.90 -6.57
C LEU A 83 -0.81 4.18 -6.12
N PHE A 84 -1.62 4.08 -5.06
CA PHE A 84 -2.44 5.18 -4.55
C PHE A 84 -3.41 5.73 -5.60
N THR A 85 -3.94 4.84 -6.46
CA THR A 85 -4.95 5.21 -7.45
C THR A 85 -6.21 5.67 -6.73
N GLY A 86 -6.64 6.90 -7.02
CA GLY A 86 -7.81 7.51 -6.36
C GLY A 86 -7.53 8.05 -4.95
N GLU A 87 -6.26 8.29 -4.59
CA GLU A 87 -5.90 8.98 -3.34
C GLU A 87 -6.66 10.31 -3.21
N ALA A 88 -7.19 10.58 -2.01
CA ALA A 88 -7.89 11.81 -1.73
C ALA A 88 -6.96 13.03 -1.84
N GLU A 89 -7.50 14.15 -2.34
CA GLU A 89 -6.78 15.41 -2.37
C GLU A 89 -6.51 15.90 -0.94
N GLN A 90 -5.28 16.35 -0.69
CA GLN A 90 -4.81 16.76 0.64
C GLN A 90 -5.23 18.20 1.02
N GLY A 91 -6.02 18.87 0.19
CA GLY A 91 -6.37 20.29 0.34
C GLY A 91 -5.29 21.25 -0.18
N GLU A 92 -5.60 22.55 -0.19
CA GLU A 92 -4.71 23.59 -0.74
C GLU A 92 -3.41 23.75 0.07
N ASP A 93 -3.49 23.57 1.38
CA ASP A 93 -2.35 23.73 2.32
C ASP A 93 -1.65 22.40 2.65
N GLY A 94 -2.12 21.29 2.10
CA GLY A 94 -1.68 19.95 2.46
C GLY A 94 -2.02 19.56 3.90
N VAL A 95 -1.27 18.60 4.45
CA VAL A 95 -1.48 18.05 5.79
C VAL A 95 -0.21 18.20 6.63
N GLU A 96 -0.36 18.68 7.86
CA GLU A 96 0.74 18.76 8.82
C GLU A 96 0.57 17.70 9.92
N GLY A 97 1.59 16.86 10.11
CA GLY A 97 1.66 15.87 11.19
C GLY A 97 2.92 16.06 12.02
N HIS A 98 3.01 15.41 13.18
CA HIS A 98 4.17 15.53 14.05
C HIS A 98 5.41 14.89 13.41
N GLU A 99 6.52 15.62 13.44
CA GLU A 99 7.80 15.14 12.91
C GLU A 99 8.28 13.83 13.56
N GLU A 100 8.00 13.65 14.86
CA GLU A 100 8.44 12.46 15.59
C GLU A 100 7.80 11.19 15.03
N PHE A 101 6.49 11.24 14.72
CA PHE A 101 5.82 10.11 14.07
C PHE A 101 6.43 9.83 12.70
N GLN A 102 6.61 10.87 11.88
CA GLN A 102 7.16 10.71 10.53
C GLN A 102 8.56 10.08 10.55
N LYS A 103 9.43 10.52 11.47
CA LYS A 103 10.79 9.97 11.65
C LYS A 103 10.75 8.51 12.11
N GLN A 104 9.94 8.19 13.12
CA GLN A 104 9.80 6.82 13.63
C GLN A 104 9.23 5.87 12.57
N PHE A 105 8.20 6.31 11.86
CA PHE A 105 7.58 5.54 10.79
C PHE A 105 8.57 5.25 9.65
N ALA A 106 9.25 6.28 9.14
CA ALA A 106 10.20 6.11 8.05
C ALA A 106 11.42 5.25 8.42
N ALA A 107 11.84 5.26 9.70
CA ALA A 107 12.93 4.42 10.19
C ALA A 107 12.59 2.91 10.20
N ALA A 108 11.30 2.55 10.24
CA ALA A 108 10.86 1.16 10.22
C ALA A 108 10.79 0.57 8.80
N ILE A 109 10.93 1.41 7.76
CA ILE A 109 10.78 1.00 6.36
C ILE A 109 12.15 1.04 5.66
N PRO A 110 12.50 0.01 4.86
CA PRO A 110 13.77 -0.03 4.16
C PRO A 110 14.05 1.22 3.31
N ARG A 111 15.33 1.57 3.20
CA ARG A 111 15.82 2.68 2.39
C ARG A 111 16.94 2.19 1.47
N THR A 112 17.09 2.84 0.33
CA THR A 112 18.19 2.58 -0.62
C THR A 112 19.52 3.04 -0.07
N GLY A 113 20.63 2.67 -0.73
CA GLY A 113 21.96 3.18 -0.39
C GLY A 113 22.08 4.72 -0.52
N GLU A 114 21.33 5.31 -1.47
CA GLU A 114 21.22 6.75 -1.66
C GLU A 114 20.24 7.42 -0.68
N GLY A 115 19.50 6.63 0.10
CA GLY A 115 18.55 7.12 1.07
C GLY A 115 17.21 7.58 0.48
N ASP A 116 16.67 6.89 -0.53
CA ASP A 116 15.25 6.97 -0.89
C ASP A 116 14.46 5.84 -0.22
N SER A 117 13.18 6.07 0.07
CA SER A 117 12.29 5.04 0.64
C SER A 117 10.85 5.18 0.15
N LEU A 118 10.08 4.08 0.17
CA LEU A 118 8.62 4.13 -0.03
C LEU A 118 7.88 4.82 1.13
N ALA A 119 8.56 5.04 2.27
CA ALA A 119 8.02 5.76 3.42
C ALA A 119 8.38 7.26 3.42
N ASP A 120 9.00 7.78 2.36
CA ASP A 120 9.30 9.20 2.25
C ASP A 120 7.99 9.98 2.09
N PHE A 121 7.64 10.76 3.11
CA PHE A 121 6.44 11.60 3.11
C PHE A 121 6.57 12.78 2.13
N GLN A 122 5.44 13.18 1.52
CA GLN A 122 5.34 14.41 0.73
C GLN A 122 4.45 15.46 1.42
N LEU A 123 3.28 15.02 1.92
CA LEU A 123 2.27 15.74 2.71
C LEU A 123 1.67 17.03 2.12
N ASN A 124 2.21 17.56 1.03
CA ASN A 124 1.62 18.69 0.33
C ASN A 124 0.43 18.22 -0.52
N THR A 125 0.67 17.50 -1.62
CA THR A 125 -0.41 17.07 -2.53
C THR A 125 -0.74 15.59 -2.42
N ARG A 126 0.06 14.81 -1.69
CA ARG A 126 -0.05 13.35 -1.52
C ARG A 126 0.58 12.92 -0.21
N LEU A 127 0.26 11.73 0.27
CA LEU A 127 0.81 11.16 1.49
C LEU A 127 2.32 10.87 1.33
N PHE A 128 2.69 10.09 0.32
CA PHE A 128 4.08 9.70 0.06
C PHE A 128 4.65 10.30 -1.23
N LYS A 129 5.96 10.55 -1.22
CA LYS A 129 6.74 11.05 -2.37
C LYS A 129 6.83 10.04 -3.50
N ASN A 130 6.83 8.74 -3.17
CA ASN A 130 6.96 7.63 -4.10
C ASN A 130 5.62 6.89 -4.15
N ARG A 131 4.93 6.91 -5.31
CA ARG A 131 3.64 6.22 -5.52
C ARG A 131 3.77 4.71 -5.64
N CYS A 132 4.22 4.09 -4.58
CA CYS A 132 4.17 2.66 -4.35
C CYS A 132 4.12 2.44 -2.83
N SER A 133 3.10 1.75 -2.36
CA SER A 133 2.86 1.56 -0.95
C SER A 133 3.97 0.75 -0.29
N TYR A 134 4.47 1.24 0.85
CA TYR A 134 5.36 0.48 1.74
C TYR A 134 4.73 -0.83 2.26
N MET A 135 3.41 -1.02 2.12
CA MET A 135 2.73 -2.28 2.47
C MET A 135 3.22 -3.49 1.66
N ILE A 136 3.96 -3.26 0.57
CA ILE A 136 4.70 -4.30 -0.14
C ILE A 136 5.74 -5.02 0.74
N TYR A 137 6.24 -4.37 1.80
CA TYR A 137 7.15 -4.96 2.78
C TYR A 137 6.43 -5.68 3.93
N SER A 138 5.10 -5.65 3.97
CA SER A 138 4.35 -6.25 5.07
C SER A 138 4.37 -7.79 5.03
N GLU A 139 4.28 -8.42 6.20
CA GLU A 139 4.10 -9.87 6.30
C GLU A 139 2.83 -10.34 5.58
N ALA A 140 1.77 -9.52 5.57
CA ALA A 140 0.53 -9.84 4.86
C ALA A 140 0.73 -9.94 3.34
N PHE A 141 1.56 -9.06 2.76
CA PHE A 141 1.92 -9.16 1.34
C PHE A 141 2.81 -10.38 1.08
N ALA A 142 3.80 -10.62 1.94
CA ALA A 142 4.69 -11.78 1.83
C ALA A 142 3.93 -13.12 1.89
N ALA A 143 2.87 -13.18 2.72
CA ALA A 143 2.02 -14.35 2.94
C ALA A 143 0.90 -14.55 1.91
N LEU A 144 0.78 -13.68 0.90
CA LEU A 144 -0.14 -13.90 -0.22
C LEU A 144 0.13 -15.25 -0.90
N PRO A 145 -0.90 -15.92 -1.45
CA PRO A 145 -0.68 -17.05 -2.35
C PRO A 145 0.28 -16.66 -3.48
N ASP A 146 1.25 -17.52 -3.80
CA ASP A 146 2.32 -17.19 -4.75
C ASP A 146 1.79 -16.75 -6.12
N ALA A 147 0.71 -17.38 -6.58
CA ALA A 147 0.02 -17.01 -7.82
C ALA A 147 -0.48 -15.55 -7.83
N VAL A 148 -1.01 -15.05 -6.71
CA VAL A 148 -1.48 -13.67 -6.58
C VAL A 148 -0.29 -12.73 -6.47
N LYS A 149 0.68 -13.07 -5.61
CA LYS A 149 1.89 -12.28 -5.37
C LYS A 149 2.70 -12.08 -6.66
N ALA A 150 2.94 -13.15 -7.41
CA ALA A 150 3.66 -13.09 -8.68
C ALA A 150 2.99 -12.14 -9.68
N ARG A 151 1.65 -12.22 -9.82
CA ARG A 151 0.88 -11.31 -10.69
C ARG A 151 0.98 -9.85 -10.27
N VAL A 152 0.97 -9.56 -8.95
CA VAL A 152 1.20 -8.19 -8.44
C VAL A 152 2.61 -7.72 -8.82
N ILE A 153 3.63 -8.50 -8.53
CA ILE A 153 5.03 -8.15 -8.83
C ILE A 153 5.23 -7.95 -10.33
N ASP A 154 4.72 -8.83 -11.18
CA ASP A 154 4.84 -8.73 -12.63
C ASP A 154 4.16 -7.48 -13.18
N ARG A 155 2.98 -7.12 -12.65
CA ARG A 155 2.28 -5.88 -13.01
C ARG A 155 3.09 -4.65 -12.59
N LEU A 156 3.59 -4.61 -11.35
CA LEU A 156 4.43 -3.49 -10.89
C LEU A 156 5.72 -3.37 -11.71
N LYS A 157 6.38 -4.49 -12.03
CA LYS A 157 7.56 -4.51 -12.92
C LYS A 157 7.25 -3.95 -14.30
N LYS A 158 6.10 -4.31 -14.89
CA LYS A 158 5.66 -3.75 -16.19
C LYS A 158 5.43 -2.24 -16.09
N ILE A 159 4.73 -1.78 -15.05
CA ILE A 159 4.41 -0.37 -14.85
C ILE A 159 5.68 0.46 -14.69
N PHE A 160 6.59 0.03 -13.80
CA PHE A 160 7.81 0.77 -13.51
C PHE A 160 8.93 0.56 -14.54
N GLY A 161 8.90 -0.52 -15.31
CA GLY A 161 9.85 -0.82 -16.39
C GLY A 161 9.49 -0.22 -17.75
N SER A 162 8.24 0.22 -17.97
CA SER A 162 7.84 0.80 -19.25
C SER A 162 8.42 2.21 -19.47
N ALA A 163 8.97 2.44 -20.67
CA ALA A 163 9.48 3.74 -21.10
C ALA A 163 8.36 4.72 -21.49
N THR A 164 7.19 4.21 -21.91
CA THR A 164 6.01 5.00 -22.24
C THR A 164 4.88 4.70 -21.26
N ALA A 165 4.17 5.74 -20.82
CA ALA A 165 2.95 5.59 -20.05
C ALA A 165 1.78 5.35 -21.01
N GLU A 166 1.74 4.17 -21.65
CA GLU A 166 0.66 3.80 -22.57
C GLU A 166 -0.58 3.24 -21.88
N ASP A 167 -0.58 3.13 -20.54
CA ASP A 167 -1.66 2.54 -19.74
C ASP A 167 -1.98 3.34 -18.45
N SER A 168 -3.10 2.96 -17.83
CA SER A 168 -3.87 3.39 -16.63
C SER A 168 -3.21 4.20 -15.49
N HIS A 169 -1.90 4.45 -15.51
CA HIS A 169 -1.13 5.19 -14.50
C HIS A 169 -0.26 6.29 -15.13
N ALA A 170 -0.84 7.08 -16.03
CA ALA A 170 -0.16 8.15 -16.77
C ALA A 170 0.37 9.27 -15.85
N GLU A 171 -0.23 9.42 -14.68
CA GLU A 171 0.17 10.34 -13.63
C GLU A 171 1.57 10.03 -13.08
N ILE A 172 2.02 8.76 -13.11
CA ILE A 172 3.35 8.34 -12.63
C ILE A 172 4.37 8.51 -13.76
N LYS A 173 5.10 9.63 -13.74
CA LYS A 173 6.07 9.98 -14.79
C LYS A 173 7.32 9.09 -14.74
N LEU A 174 8.02 8.97 -15.87
CA LEU A 174 9.20 8.12 -16.03
C LEU A 174 10.28 8.27 -14.93
N PRO A 175 10.68 9.50 -14.49
CA PRO A 175 11.70 9.63 -13.43
C PRO A 175 11.24 9.05 -12.08
N GLU A 176 9.95 9.12 -11.78
CA GLU A 176 9.39 8.53 -10.57
C GLU A 176 9.31 7.01 -10.69
N ARG A 177 8.89 6.49 -11.85
CA ARG A 177 8.89 5.04 -12.13
C ARG A 177 10.28 4.42 -11.94
N GLN A 178 11.31 5.04 -12.51
CA GLN A 178 12.69 4.60 -12.38
C GLN A 178 13.18 4.63 -10.93
N ARG A 179 12.85 5.70 -10.19
CA ARG A 179 13.19 5.81 -8.77
C ARG A 179 12.52 4.72 -7.94
N ILE A 180 11.24 4.46 -8.17
CA ILE A 180 10.49 3.40 -7.47
C ILE A 180 11.04 2.01 -7.82
N ALA A 181 11.29 1.72 -9.10
CA ALA A 181 11.91 0.46 -9.52
C ALA A 181 13.26 0.23 -8.83
N ARG A 182 14.09 1.27 -8.73
CA ARG A 182 15.37 1.23 -8.01
C ARG A 182 15.17 0.94 -6.52
N ILE A 183 14.24 1.64 -5.86
CA ILE A 183 13.93 1.40 -4.45
C ILE A 183 13.55 -0.06 -4.24
N LEU A 184 12.62 -0.59 -5.04
CA LEU A 184 12.11 -1.95 -4.90
C LEU A 184 13.20 -3.01 -5.15
N ASN A 185 14.12 -2.75 -6.09
CA ASN A 185 15.27 -3.62 -6.35
C ASN A 185 16.30 -3.59 -5.20
N GLU A 186 16.73 -2.40 -4.77
CA GLU A 186 17.74 -2.26 -3.70
C GLU A 186 17.24 -2.72 -2.32
N THR A 187 15.92 -2.67 -2.10
CA THR A 187 15.29 -3.11 -0.83
C THR A 187 14.82 -4.56 -0.86
N GLY A 188 15.12 -5.30 -1.94
CA GLY A 188 14.96 -6.76 -2.01
C GLY A 188 13.54 -7.25 -2.33
N VAL A 189 12.70 -6.42 -2.96
CA VAL A 189 11.36 -6.86 -3.40
C VAL A 189 11.44 -7.70 -4.68
N TRP A 190 12.33 -7.34 -5.62
CA TRP A 190 12.61 -8.13 -6.82
C TRP A 190 13.95 -7.83 -7.48
#